data_AF-A0A966CIP8-F1
#
_entry.id   AF-A0A966CIP8-F1
#
_cell.length_a   1.000
_cell.length_b   1.000
_cell.length_c   1.000
_cell.angle_alpha   90.00
_cell.angle_beta   90.00
_cell.angle_gamma   90.00
#
_symmetry.space_group_name_H-M   'P 1'
#
loop_
_entity.id
_entity.type
_entity.pdbx_description
1 polymer ?
#
loop_
_entity_poly.entity_id
_entity_poly.type
_entity_poly.pdbx_seq_one_letter_code
_entity_poly.pdbx_strand_id
1 'polypeptide(L)'
;MRNKWWAKLLRIIGIVFMSLTAAFTLLGGAGTSCVALNPTGYGDKFAPIAQVQWLYILFVLLGIAIGIMGVRAVVLLVKGMKNAYRCTFIALVAGSLVGGIHMAVSRSLRGSSMPVDAVVYTTVLTLIVFLLFRIPAIWQGVNFENQEGDKKTGKHAAAIALAASGLLTLTIQFLMAPTHTIRGVNYADVWHGALTVIGGGLILMGGLSAFLPRFSNTPVRKPLVEET
;
A
#
# COMPACT_ATOMS: atom_id res chain seq x y z
N MET A 1 -6.97 -3.85 -31.47
CA MET A 1 -5.62 -4.17 -30.93
C MET A 1 -5.69 -5.52 -30.23
N ARG A 2 -4.84 -6.48 -30.62
CA ARG A 2 -4.84 -7.85 -30.10
C ARG A 2 -4.71 -7.84 -28.57
N ASN A 3 -5.66 -8.44 -27.87
CA ASN A 3 -5.70 -8.55 -26.40
C ASN A 3 -4.57 -9.50 -25.95
N LYS A 4 -3.32 -9.00 -25.89
CA LYS A 4 -2.16 -9.84 -25.65
C LYS A 4 -2.13 -10.22 -24.16
N TRP A 5 -2.05 -11.52 -23.87
CA TRP A 5 -2.03 -12.09 -22.51
C TRP A 5 -1.01 -11.40 -21.57
N TRP A 6 0.16 -11.01 -22.10
CA TRP A 6 1.18 -10.29 -21.34
C TRP A 6 0.69 -8.94 -20.78
N ALA A 7 -0.19 -8.22 -21.48
CA ALA A 7 -0.68 -6.92 -21.03
C ALA A 7 -1.61 -7.08 -19.82
N LYS A 8 -2.44 -8.13 -19.81
CA LYS A 8 -3.28 -8.48 -18.65
C LYS A 8 -2.43 -8.86 -17.45
N LEU A 9 -1.38 -9.65 -17.69
CA LEU A 9 -0.44 -10.06 -16.65
C LEU A 9 0.25 -8.84 -16.01
N LEU A 10 0.82 -7.94 -16.82
CA LEU A 10 1.46 -6.72 -16.32
C LEU A 10 0.48 -5.83 -15.54
N ARG A 11 -0.79 -5.74 -15.99
CA ARG A 11 -1.83 -5.01 -15.27
C ARG A 11 -2.10 -5.62 -13.89
N ILE A 12 -2.21 -6.94 -13.80
CA ILE A 12 -2.37 -7.65 -12.52
C ILE A 12 -1.17 -7.40 -11.61
N ILE A 13 0.05 -7.55 -12.14
CA ILE A 13 1.29 -7.29 -11.40
C ILE A 13 1.30 -5.87 -10.84
N GLY A 14 1.01 -4.86 -11.65
CA GLY A 14 0.95 -3.47 -11.20
C GLY A 14 -0.04 -3.24 -10.05
N ILE A 15 -1.23 -3.83 -10.14
CA ILE A 15 -2.26 -3.72 -9.09
C ILE A 15 -1.79 -4.40 -7.80
N VAL A 16 -1.17 -5.58 -7.90
CA VAL A 16 -0.66 -6.32 -6.72
C VAL A 16 0.47 -5.55 -6.05
N PHE A 17 1.43 -5.04 -6.81
CA PHE A 17 2.52 -4.21 -6.28
C PHE A 17 1.97 -2.97 -5.56
N MET A 18 1.04 -2.25 -6.19
CA MET A 18 0.42 -1.08 -5.56
C MET A 18 -0.36 -1.45 -4.28
N SER A 19 -1.04 -2.60 -4.26
CA SER A 19 -1.75 -3.09 -3.07
C SER A 19 -0.82 -3.42 -1.92
N LEU A 20 0.28 -4.13 -2.20
CA LEU A 20 1.29 -4.44 -1.20
C LEU A 20 1.96 -3.16 -0.68
N THR A 21 2.28 -2.21 -1.55
CA THR A 21 2.82 -0.90 -1.13
C THR A 21 1.85 -0.14 -0.23
N ALA A 22 0.56 -0.10 -0.58
CA ALA A 22 -0.45 0.55 0.26
C ALA A 22 -0.56 -0.11 1.64
N ALA A 23 -0.57 -1.45 1.69
CA ALA A 23 -0.58 -2.21 2.93
C ALA A 23 0.68 -1.95 3.78
N PHE A 24 1.88 -2.01 3.20
CA PHE A 24 3.13 -1.68 3.89
C PHE A 24 3.15 -0.25 4.43
N THR A 25 2.61 0.71 3.67
CA THR A 25 2.55 2.11 4.09
C THR A 25 1.62 2.29 5.30
N LEU A 26 0.44 1.66 5.29
CA LEU A 26 -0.49 1.67 6.42
C LEU A 26 0.13 1.00 7.66
N LEU A 27 0.70 -0.20 7.48
CA LEU A 27 1.33 -0.96 8.56
C LEU A 27 2.55 -0.22 9.13
N GLY A 28 3.35 0.43 8.29
CA GLY A 28 4.49 1.23 8.71
C GLY A 28 4.10 2.51 9.45
N GLY A 29 3.06 3.20 8.97
CA GLY A 29 2.50 4.37 9.64
C GLY A 29 1.94 4.02 11.03
N ALA A 30 1.06 3.02 11.09
CA ALA A 30 0.50 2.53 12.35
C ALA A 30 1.58 1.96 13.28
N GLY A 31 2.54 1.21 12.75
CA GLY A 31 3.65 0.62 13.52
C GLY A 31 4.64 1.63 14.07
N THR A 32 4.74 2.84 13.50
CA THR A 32 5.58 3.92 14.05
C THR A 32 4.94 4.59 15.29
N SER A 33 3.64 4.39 15.51
CA SER A 33 2.89 5.09 16.57
C SER A 33 3.44 4.87 17.98
N CYS A 34 3.92 3.66 18.30
CA CYS A 34 4.46 3.36 19.63
C CYS A 34 5.64 4.27 20.00
N VAL A 35 6.64 4.37 19.13
CA VAL A 35 7.82 5.22 19.35
C VAL A 35 7.53 6.71 19.13
N ALA A 36 6.49 7.04 18.37
CA ALA A 36 6.04 8.43 18.21
C ALA A 36 5.29 8.96 19.44
N LEU A 37 4.55 8.10 20.15
CA LEU A 37 3.74 8.49 21.31
C LEU A 37 4.51 8.33 22.63
N ASN A 38 5.41 7.35 22.72
CA ASN A 38 6.22 7.11 23.92
C ASN A 38 7.69 6.81 23.56
N PRO A 39 8.45 7.80 23.05
CA PRO A 39 9.81 7.58 22.55
C PRO A 39 10.80 7.05 23.59
N THR A 40 10.60 7.33 24.88
CA THR A 40 11.47 6.87 25.97
C THR A 40 11.09 5.48 26.51
N GLY A 41 9.94 4.94 26.13
CA GLY A 41 9.44 3.65 26.60
C GLY A 41 10.07 2.41 25.95
N TYR A 42 10.84 2.58 24.88
CA TYR A 42 11.33 1.48 24.04
C TYR A 42 12.86 1.34 24.04
N GLY A 43 13.52 1.88 25.07
CA GLY A 43 14.98 1.83 25.26
C GLY A 43 15.73 3.01 24.65
N ASP A 44 17.00 3.15 25.04
CA ASP A 44 17.81 4.34 24.77
C ASP A 44 17.96 4.68 23.29
N LYS A 45 17.87 3.67 22.42
CA LYS A 45 17.90 3.86 20.96
C LYS A 45 16.77 4.76 20.44
N PHE A 46 15.61 4.75 21.09
CA PHE A 46 14.44 5.52 20.65
C PHE A 46 14.28 6.84 21.41
N ALA A 47 14.93 6.99 22.56
CA ALA A 47 14.84 8.20 23.40
C ALA A 47 15.17 9.51 22.66
N PRO A 48 16.13 9.59 21.71
CA PRO A 48 16.39 10.82 20.95
C PRO A 48 15.19 11.34 20.14
N ILE A 49 14.21 10.47 19.82
CA ILE A 49 12.97 10.88 19.14
C ILE A 49 12.19 11.91 19.97
N ALA A 50 12.33 11.91 21.30
CA ALA A 50 11.64 12.86 22.19
C ALA A 50 11.90 14.33 21.79
N GLN A 51 13.08 14.63 21.24
CA GLN A 51 13.45 15.98 20.78
C GLN A 51 12.63 16.46 19.58
N VAL A 52 12.14 15.53 18.76
CA VAL A 52 11.36 15.80 17.54
C VAL A 52 10.08 14.97 17.49
N GLN A 53 9.49 14.71 18.66
CA GLN A 53 8.34 13.79 18.78
C GLN A 53 7.16 14.19 17.89
N TRP A 54 6.89 15.50 17.79
CA TRP A 54 5.86 16.06 16.92
C TRP A 54 6.03 15.64 15.44
N LEU A 55 7.27 15.55 14.97
CA LEU A 55 7.60 15.18 13.60
C LEU A 55 7.32 13.69 13.36
N TYR A 56 7.57 12.83 14.35
CA TYR A 56 7.22 11.42 14.28
C TYR A 56 5.71 11.19 14.29
N ILE A 57 4.96 11.97 15.08
CA ILE A 57 3.49 11.96 15.03
C ILE A 57 3.02 12.39 13.63
N LEU A 58 3.63 13.42 13.05
CA LEU A 58 3.33 13.83 11.67
C LEU A 58 3.62 12.70 10.67
N PHE A 59 4.73 11.97 10.79
CA PHE A 59 5.03 10.83 9.93
C PHE A 59 3.99 9.71 10.06
N VAL A 60 3.48 9.44 11.27
CA VAL A 60 2.39 8.48 11.49
C VAL A 60 1.13 8.92 10.73
N LEU A 61 0.71 10.17 10.91
CA LEU A 61 -0.51 10.69 10.27
C LEU A 61 -0.38 10.71 8.74
N LEU A 62 0.75 11.19 8.21
CA LEU A 62 1.00 11.22 6.78
C LEU A 62 1.12 9.80 6.21
N GLY A 63 1.78 8.88 6.91
CA GLY A 63 1.87 7.48 6.50
C GLY A 63 0.50 6.84 6.37
N ILE A 64 -0.38 7.03 7.35
CA ILE A 64 -1.76 6.53 7.29
C ILE A 64 -2.53 7.19 6.14
N ALA A 65 -2.47 8.52 5.98
CA ALA A 65 -3.16 9.23 4.92
C ALA A 65 -2.71 8.80 3.51
N ILE A 66 -1.40 8.64 3.30
CA ILE A 66 -0.83 8.15 2.05
C ILE A 66 -1.20 6.70 1.81
N GLY A 67 -1.20 5.86 2.84
CA GLY A 67 -1.68 4.48 2.77
C GLY A 67 -3.13 4.37 2.31
N ILE A 68 -4.03 5.19 2.88
CA ILE A 68 -5.45 5.28 2.46
C ILE A 68 -5.56 5.75 1.01
N MET A 69 -4.79 6.77 0.62
CA MET A 69 -4.71 7.21 -0.77
C MET A 69 -4.21 6.09 -1.71
N GLY A 70 -3.27 5.27 -1.25
CA GLY A 70 -2.79 4.10 -1.95
C GLY A 70 -3.88 3.04 -2.15
N VAL A 71 -4.67 2.74 -1.12
CA VAL A 71 -5.84 1.85 -1.23
C VAL A 71 -6.85 2.39 -2.25
N ARG A 72 -7.13 3.70 -2.21
CA ARG A 72 -7.98 4.34 -3.23
C ARG A 72 -7.41 4.16 -4.64
N ALA A 73 -6.11 4.32 -4.83
CA ALA A 73 -5.45 4.11 -6.12
C ALA A 73 -5.62 2.66 -6.62
N VAL A 74 -5.45 1.66 -5.75
CA VAL A 74 -5.71 0.24 -6.07
C VAL A 74 -7.14 0.03 -6.55
N VAL A 75 -8.13 0.58 -5.85
CA VAL A 75 -9.55 0.47 -6.24
C VAL A 75 -9.78 1.09 -7.63
N LEU A 76 -9.18 2.25 -7.91
CA LEU A 76 -9.30 2.91 -9.21
C LEU A 76 -8.63 2.08 -10.33
N LEU A 77 -7.45 1.49 -10.08
CA LEU A 77 -6.74 0.62 -11.04
C LEU A 77 -7.53 -0.66 -11.36
N VAL A 78 -8.08 -1.30 -10.32
CA VAL A 78 -8.94 -2.48 -10.44
C VAL A 78 -10.17 -2.17 -11.27
N LYS A 79 -10.82 -1.02 -11.01
CA LYS A 79 -12.02 -0.58 -11.74
C LYS A 79 -11.70 -0.04 -13.15
N GLY A 80 -10.44 0.27 -13.44
CA GLY A 80 -10.03 0.84 -14.73
C GLY A 80 -10.51 2.28 -14.94
N MET A 81 -10.66 3.04 -13.86
CA MET A 81 -11.22 4.40 -13.87
C MET A 81 -10.28 5.42 -14.51
N LYS A 82 -10.84 6.53 -14.99
CA LYS A 82 -10.06 7.72 -15.36
C LYS A 82 -9.27 8.22 -14.15
N ASN A 83 -8.04 8.70 -14.38
CA ASN A 83 -7.09 9.16 -13.36
C ASN A 83 -6.55 8.07 -12.41
N ALA A 84 -6.84 6.78 -12.62
CA ALA A 84 -6.31 5.72 -11.77
C ALA A 84 -4.77 5.75 -11.72
N TYR A 85 -4.15 5.99 -12.88
CA TYR A 85 -2.70 6.05 -12.99
C TYR A 85 -2.13 7.30 -12.31
N ARG A 86 -2.78 8.46 -12.49
CA ARG A 86 -2.40 9.71 -11.81
C ARG A 86 -2.47 9.59 -10.29
N CYS A 87 -3.56 9.02 -9.75
CA CYS A 87 -3.70 8.81 -8.31
C CYS A 87 -2.61 7.89 -7.76
N THR A 88 -2.27 6.84 -8.51
CA THR A 88 -1.18 5.92 -8.16
C THR A 88 0.16 6.65 -8.09
N PHE A 89 0.47 7.45 -9.12
CA PHE A 89 1.72 8.19 -9.17
C PHE A 89 1.86 9.20 -8.02
N ILE A 90 0.79 9.94 -7.72
CA ILE A 90 0.77 10.89 -6.59
C ILE A 90 1.03 10.15 -5.28
N ALA A 91 0.37 9.00 -5.05
CA ALA A 91 0.56 8.23 -3.83
C ALA A 91 2.00 7.71 -3.66
N LEU A 92 2.58 7.20 -4.74
CA LEU A 92 3.94 6.65 -4.73
C LEU A 92 5.01 7.73 -4.56
N VAL A 93 4.85 8.89 -5.22
CA VAL A 93 5.75 10.03 -5.05
C VAL A 93 5.64 10.60 -3.64
N ALA A 94 4.43 10.86 -3.14
CA ALA A 94 4.22 11.34 -1.78
C ALA A 94 4.79 10.37 -0.73
N GLY A 95 4.53 9.07 -0.89
CA GLY A 95 5.06 8.03 0.00
C GLY A 95 6.59 7.96 -0.01
N SER A 96 7.20 8.07 -1.20
CA SER A 96 8.66 8.05 -1.35
C SER A 96 9.32 9.28 -0.74
N LEU A 97 8.73 10.48 -0.91
CA LEU A 97 9.24 11.72 -0.33
C LEU A 97 9.12 11.71 1.20
N VAL A 98 7.91 11.47 1.73
CA VAL A 98 7.68 11.46 3.19
C VAL A 98 8.48 10.34 3.85
N GLY A 99 8.46 9.13 3.27
CA GLY A 99 9.22 8.01 3.78
C GLY A 99 10.74 8.24 3.73
N GLY A 100 11.24 8.84 2.65
CA GLY A 100 12.66 9.19 2.51
C GLY A 100 13.11 10.20 3.57
N ILE A 101 12.32 11.23 3.85
CA ILE A 101 12.58 12.19 4.92
C ILE A 101 12.56 11.49 6.28
N HIS A 102 11.54 10.66 6.55
CA HIS A 102 11.44 9.90 7.80
C HIS A 102 12.64 8.96 8.01
N MET A 103 13.11 8.32 6.94
CA MET A 103 14.29 7.48 6.95
C MET A 103 15.55 8.28 7.26
N ALA A 104 15.75 9.44 6.62
CA ALA A 104 16.90 10.32 6.87
C ALA A 104 16.94 10.81 8.32
N VAL A 105 15.82 11.32 8.83
CA VAL A 105 15.69 11.79 10.23
C VAL A 105 15.94 10.65 11.22
N SER A 106 15.40 9.46 10.97
CA SER A 106 15.61 8.32 11.87
C SER A 106 17.07 7.87 11.91
N ARG A 107 17.78 7.92 10.78
CA ARG A 107 19.21 7.60 10.71
C ARG A 107 20.06 8.65 11.43
N SER A 108 19.75 9.94 11.30
CA SER A 108 20.49 10.99 12.01
C SER A 108 20.33 10.92 13.54
N LEU A 109 19.15 10.50 14.02
CA LEU A 109 18.87 10.43 15.47
C LEU A 109 19.34 9.13 16.14
N ARG A 110 19.25 7.99 15.44
CA ARG A 110 19.38 6.66 16.06
C ARG A 110 20.37 5.73 15.35
N GLY A 111 21.05 6.22 14.31
CA GLY A 111 21.90 5.41 13.42
C GLY A 111 21.14 4.37 12.59
N SER A 112 19.80 4.31 12.68
CA SER A 112 18.97 3.30 12.02
C SER A 112 17.54 3.78 11.82
N SER A 113 16.99 3.47 10.65
CA SER A 113 15.62 3.79 10.24
C SER A 113 14.68 2.60 10.23
N MET A 114 15.16 1.40 10.55
CA MET A 114 14.31 0.20 10.51
C MET A 114 13.08 0.37 11.42
N PRO A 115 11.88 -0.03 10.97
CA PRO A 115 11.56 -0.73 9.71
C PRO A 115 11.24 0.17 8.50
N VAL A 116 11.36 1.50 8.62
CA VAL A 116 10.94 2.47 7.58
C VAL A 116 11.63 2.21 6.24
N ASP A 117 12.87 1.70 6.25
CA ASP A 117 13.61 1.27 5.06
C ASP A 117 12.78 0.36 4.16
N ALA A 118 12.13 -0.67 4.71
CA ALA A 118 11.33 -1.60 3.94
C ALA A 118 10.13 -0.91 3.26
N VAL A 119 9.50 0.03 3.97
CA VAL A 119 8.38 0.82 3.44
C VAL A 119 8.85 1.72 2.29
N VAL A 120 9.99 2.39 2.46
CA VAL A 120 10.55 3.27 1.42
C VAL A 120 10.98 2.47 0.20
N TYR A 121 11.75 1.39 0.39
CA TYR A 121 12.26 0.60 -0.73
C TYR A 121 11.15 -0.06 -1.53
N THR A 122 10.11 -0.59 -0.87
CA THR A 122 8.94 -1.14 -1.57
C THR A 122 8.17 -0.06 -2.31
N THR A 123 8.03 1.15 -1.76
CA THR A 123 7.37 2.27 -2.43
C THR A 123 8.15 2.73 -3.66
N VAL A 124 9.46 2.89 -3.54
CA VAL A 124 10.35 3.29 -4.65
C VAL A 124 10.36 2.22 -5.74
N LEU A 125 10.44 0.93 -5.38
CA LEU A 125 10.35 -0.16 -6.34
C LEU A 125 9.03 -0.11 -7.12
N THR A 126 7.89 0.06 -6.43
CA THR A 126 6.59 0.18 -7.08
C THR A 126 6.53 1.44 -7.96
N LEU A 127 7.08 2.57 -7.53
CA LEU A 127 7.19 3.77 -8.36
C LEU A 127 7.96 3.52 -9.66
N ILE A 128 9.11 2.83 -9.58
CA ILE A 128 9.90 2.44 -10.76
C ILE A 128 9.07 1.53 -11.68
N VAL A 129 8.38 0.53 -11.14
CA VAL A 129 7.51 -0.36 -11.94
C VAL A 129 6.42 0.45 -12.67
N PHE A 130 5.77 1.38 -11.99
CA PHE A 130 4.76 2.22 -12.64
C PHE A 130 5.38 3.14 -13.69
N LEU A 131 6.54 3.74 -13.44
CA LEU A 131 7.27 4.54 -14.43
C LEU A 131 7.59 3.71 -15.69
N LEU A 132 8.03 2.46 -15.54
CA LEU A 132 8.27 1.56 -16.67
C LEU A 132 6.99 1.29 -17.47
N PHE A 133 5.84 1.14 -16.82
CA PHE A 133 4.56 1.01 -17.53
C PHE A 133 4.19 2.23 -18.37
N ARG A 134 4.76 3.41 -18.10
CA ARG A 134 4.50 4.62 -18.88
C ARG A 134 5.28 4.70 -20.19
N ILE A 135 6.26 3.83 -20.41
CA ILE A 135 7.01 3.76 -21.67
C ILE A 135 6.00 3.51 -22.81
N PRO A 136 6.00 4.30 -23.91
CA PRO A 136 4.95 4.24 -24.93
C PRO A 136 4.65 2.83 -25.47
N ALA A 137 5.70 2.03 -25.69
CA ALA A 137 5.58 0.65 -26.17
C ALA A 137 4.82 -0.29 -25.20
N ILE A 138 4.95 -0.05 -23.88
CA ILE A 138 4.26 -0.84 -22.84
C ILE A 138 2.87 -0.26 -22.58
N TRP A 139 2.76 1.07 -22.51
CA TRP A 139 1.51 1.78 -22.21
C TRP A 139 0.39 1.44 -23.18
N GLN A 140 0.71 1.33 -24.48
CA GLN A 140 -0.26 0.94 -25.51
C GLN A 140 -0.93 -0.42 -25.25
N GLY A 141 -0.27 -1.32 -24.50
CA GLY A 141 -0.82 -2.61 -24.09
C GLY A 141 -1.48 -2.59 -22.70
N VAL A 142 -0.82 -1.98 -21.71
CA VAL A 142 -1.18 -2.11 -20.27
C VAL A 142 -2.16 -1.03 -19.78
N ASN A 143 -2.46 0.00 -20.59
CA ASN A 143 -3.25 1.17 -20.22
C ASN A 143 -4.29 0.89 -19.12
N PHE A 144 -4.04 1.42 -17.93
CA PHE A 144 -4.85 1.21 -16.73
C PHE A 144 -6.14 2.03 -16.71
N GLU A 145 -6.30 2.96 -17.65
CA GLU A 145 -7.43 3.89 -17.71
C GLU A 145 -8.39 3.54 -18.84
N ASN A 146 -9.66 3.90 -18.66
CA ASN A 146 -10.75 3.65 -19.61
C ASN A 146 -10.96 2.16 -19.92
N GLN A 147 -10.69 1.29 -18.95
CA GLN A 147 -10.85 -0.16 -19.06
C GLN A 147 -12.12 -0.67 -18.38
N GLU A 148 -13.15 0.16 -18.25
CA GLU A 148 -14.39 -0.15 -17.52
C GLU A 148 -15.12 -1.41 -18.05
N GLY A 149 -14.77 -1.87 -19.26
CA GLY A 149 -15.24 -3.10 -19.89
C GLY A 149 -14.45 -4.39 -19.54
N ASP A 150 -13.19 -4.34 -19.11
CA ASP A 150 -12.39 -5.55 -18.78
C ASP A 150 -12.58 -5.99 -17.32
N LYS A 151 -13.83 -6.35 -17.01
CA LYS A 151 -14.27 -6.72 -15.66
C LYS A 151 -13.60 -7.99 -15.15
N LYS A 152 -13.20 -8.92 -16.03
CA LYS A 152 -12.56 -10.19 -15.65
C LYS A 152 -11.14 -9.97 -15.14
N THR A 153 -10.31 -9.23 -15.88
CA THR A 153 -8.93 -8.93 -15.45
C THR A 153 -8.91 -8.14 -14.15
N GLY A 154 -9.80 -7.13 -14.01
CA GLY A 154 -9.94 -6.38 -12.76
C GLY A 154 -10.36 -7.23 -11.57
N LYS A 155 -11.33 -8.15 -11.75
CA LYS A 155 -11.75 -9.11 -10.71
C LYS A 155 -10.60 -9.99 -10.23
N HIS A 156 -9.83 -10.56 -11.17
CA HIS A 156 -8.68 -11.39 -10.83
C HIS A 156 -7.60 -10.59 -10.11
N ALA A 157 -7.30 -9.38 -10.60
CA ALA A 157 -6.33 -8.50 -9.96
C ALA A 157 -6.74 -8.14 -8.52
N ALA A 158 -8.02 -7.84 -8.29
CA ALA A 158 -8.54 -7.56 -6.96
C ALA A 158 -8.44 -8.76 -6.01
N ALA A 159 -8.82 -9.95 -6.48
CA ALA A 159 -8.72 -11.18 -5.69
C ALA A 159 -7.27 -11.47 -5.27
N ILE A 160 -6.33 -11.37 -6.21
CA ILE A 160 -4.89 -11.59 -5.94
C ILE A 160 -4.34 -10.48 -5.02
N ALA A 161 -4.69 -9.22 -5.26
CA ALA A 161 -4.25 -8.10 -4.43
C ALA A 161 -4.73 -8.23 -2.96
N LEU A 162 -5.99 -8.61 -2.76
CA LEU A 162 -6.56 -8.89 -1.44
C LEU A 162 -5.84 -10.06 -0.76
N ALA A 163 -5.67 -11.18 -1.46
CA ALA A 163 -4.98 -12.35 -0.92
C ALA A 163 -3.52 -12.05 -0.56
N ALA A 164 -2.78 -11.35 -1.43
CA ALA A 164 -1.40 -10.97 -1.20
C ALA A 164 -1.26 -9.99 -0.02
N SER A 165 -2.15 -9.00 0.06
CA SER A 165 -2.15 -8.04 1.19
C SER A 165 -2.56 -8.72 2.50
N GLY A 166 -3.48 -9.68 2.44
CA GLY A 166 -3.88 -10.49 3.60
C GLY A 166 -2.73 -11.37 4.09
N LEU A 167 -2.02 -12.05 3.20
CA LEU A 167 -0.84 -12.83 3.55
C LEU A 167 0.26 -11.97 4.16
N LEU A 168 0.52 -10.80 3.57
CA LEU A 168 1.45 -9.82 4.16
C LEU A 168 1.02 -9.43 5.57
N THR A 169 -0.26 -9.10 5.76
CA THR A 169 -0.80 -8.68 7.06
C THR A 169 -0.66 -9.78 8.13
N LEU A 170 -0.90 -11.05 7.77
CA LEU A 170 -0.71 -12.17 8.70
C LEU A 170 0.74 -12.42 9.06
N THR A 171 1.67 -12.13 8.15
CA THR A 171 3.08 -12.51 8.29
C THR A 171 3.97 -11.37 8.79
N ILE A 172 3.51 -10.12 8.71
CA ILE A 172 4.35 -8.94 8.97
C ILE A 172 4.94 -8.92 10.39
N GLN A 173 4.20 -9.41 11.40
CA GLN A 173 4.69 -9.44 12.79
C GLN A 173 5.92 -10.36 12.97
N PHE A 174 6.04 -11.40 12.14
CA PHE A 174 7.19 -12.29 12.14
C PHE A 174 8.34 -11.69 11.31
N LEU A 175 8.02 -11.11 10.16
CA LEU A 175 9.02 -10.45 9.30
C LEU A 175 9.69 -9.28 10.03
N MET A 176 8.94 -8.55 10.86
CA MET A 176 9.43 -7.38 11.58
C MET A 176 10.04 -7.72 12.96
N ALA A 177 9.93 -8.98 13.42
CA ALA A 177 10.45 -9.42 14.72
C ALA A 177 11.93 -9.07 14.96
N PRO A 178 12.87 -9.19 13.99
CA PRO A 178 14.27 -8.83 14.20
C PRO A 178 14.50 -7.37 14.58
N THR A 179 13.56 -6.49 14.25
CA THR A 179 13.66 -5.04 14.50
C THR A 179 12.71 -4.53 15.59
N HIS A 180 11.76 -5.37 16.02
CA HIS A 180 10.75 -5.04 17.02
C HIS A 180 10.86 -5.92 18.28
N THR A 181 11.88 -6.76 18.38
CA THR A 181 12.17 -7.50 19.62
C THR A 181 13.05 -6.66 20.52
N ILE A 182 12.50 -6.20 21.64
CA ILE A 182 13.20 -5.37 22.63
C ILE A 182 13.18 -6.14 23.95
N ARG A 183 14.36 -6.43 24.50
CA ARG A 183 14.54 -7.20 25.76
C ARG A 183 13.80 -8.55 25.75
N GLY A 184 13.79 -9.23 24.60
CA GLY A 184 13.14 -10.54 24.43
C GLY A 184 11.63 -10.50 24.14
N VAL A 185 11.01 -9.31 24.09
CA VAL A 185 9.58 -9.14 23.78
C VAL A 185 9.41 -8.63 22.35
N ASN A 186 8.67 -9.35 21.51
CA ASN A 186 8.34 -8.92 20.15
C ASN A 186 7.17 -7.93 20.16
N TYR A 187 7.45 -6.63 20.04
CA TYR A 187 6.44 -5.59 20.03
C TYR A 187 5.60 -5.57 18.75
N ALA A 188 6.01 -6.25 17.67
CA ALA A 188 5.17 -6.38 16.48
C ALA A 188 3.96 -7.30 16.74
N ASP A 189 4.06 -8.22 17.71
CA ASP A 189 2.99 -9.18 18.07
C ASP A 189 1.90 -8.54 18.95
N VAL A 190 2.08 -7.30 19.42
CA VAL A 190 1.00 -6.54 20.10
C VAL A 190 -0.23 -6.39 19.19
N TRP A 191 -0.02 -6.42 17.86
CA TRP A 191 -1.09 -6.32 16.87
C TRP A 191 -1.67 -7.68 16.46
N HIS A 192 -1.30 -8.79 17.11
CA HIS A 192 -1.62 -10.15 16.69
C HIS A 192 -3.10 -10.35 16.33
N GLY A 193 -4.01 -9.97 17.24
CA GLY A 193 -5.44 -10.11 17.02
C GLY A 193 -5.94 -9.29 15.83
N ALA A 194 -5.55 -8.02 15.74
CA ALA A 194 -5.95 -7.13 14.66
C ALA A 194 -5.41 -7.61 13.30
N LEU A 195 -4.13 -7.99 13.23
CA LEU A 195 -3.49 -8.51 12.02
C LEU A 195 -4.09 -9.84 11.59
N THR A 196 -4.44 -10.72 12.53
CA THR A 196 -5.09 -12.01 12.25
C THR A 196 -6.47 -11.79 11.65
N VAL A 197 -7.29 -10.93 12.25
CA VAL A 197 -8.65 -10.65 11.77
C VAL A 197 -8.62 -9.95 10.40
N ILE A 198 -7.79 -8.90 10.24
CA ILE A 198 -7.70 -8.16 8.99
C ILE A 198 -7.10 -9.05 7.89
N GLY A 199 -5.99 -9.74 8.18
CA GLY A 199 -5.29 -10.58 7.21
C GLY A 199 -6.14 -11.76 6.77
N GLY A 200 -6.78 -12.46 7.71
CA GLY A 200 -7.73 -13.53 7.41
C GLY A 200 -8.93 -13.02 6.61
N GLY A 201 -9.50 -11.88 7.00
CA GLY A 201 -10.59 -11.23 6.29
C GLY A 201 -10.22 -10.88 4.84
N LEU A 202 -9.02 -10.34 4.61
CA LEU A 202 -8.53 -10.02 3.26
C LEU A 202 -8.35 -11.27 2.40
N ILE A 203 -7.82 -12.37 2.95
CA ILE A 203 -7.69 -13.64 2.22
C ILE A 203 -9.06 -14.23 1.88
N LEU A 204 -9.98 -14.28 2.85
CA LEU A 204 -11.34 -14.75 2.65
C LEU A 204 -12.05 -13.92 1.57
N MET A 205 -11.96 -12.59 1.65
CA MET A 205 -12.53 -11.69 0.65
C MET A 205 -11.88 -11.86 -0.72
N GLY A 206 -10.57 -12.11 -0.79
CA GLY A 206 -9.87 -12.44 -2.02
C GLY A 206 -10.38 -13.73 -2.66
N GLY A 207 -10.55 -14.79 -1.86
CA GLY A 207 -11.13 -16.06 -2.28
C GLY A 207 -12.57 -15.91 -2.78
N LEU A 208 -13.44 -15.29 -1.98
CA LEU A 208 -14.83 -15.02 -2.35
C LEU A 208 -14.91 -14.18 -3.63
N SER A 209 -14.04 -13.19 -3.78
CA SER A 209 -13.96 -12.35 -4.98
C SER A 209 -13.52 -13.10 -6.22
N ALA A 210 -12.87 -14.27 -6.11
CA ALA A 210 -12.54 -15.11 -7.26
C ALA A 210 -13.78 -15.91 -7.73
N PHE A 211 -14.52 -16.49 -6.79
CA PHE A 211 -15.58 -17.46 -7.08
C PHE A 211 -16.98 -16.86 -7.23
N LEU A 212 -17.32 -15.78 -6.52
CA LEU A 212 -18.67 -15.22 -6.60
C LEU A 212 -18.91 -14.47 -7.93
N PRO A 213 -20.02 -14.73 -8.64
CA PRO A 213 -20.51 -13.80 -9.64
C PRO A 213 -20.79 -12.47 -8.96
N ARG A 214 -20.38 -11.36 -9.58
CA ARG A 214 -20.56 -10.04 -9.01
C ARG A 214 -22.07 -9.80 -8.82
N PHE A 215 -22.54 -9.58 -7.60
CA PHE A 215 -23.84 -8.95 -7.38
C PHE A 215 -23.74 -7.53 -7.97
N SER A 216 -24.11 -7.37 -9.23
CA SER A 216 -24.25 -6.06 -9.84
C SER A 216 -25.57 -5.48 -9.39
N ASN A 217 -25.54 -4.31 -8.74
CA ASN A 217 -26.27 -3.13 -9.18
C ASN A 217 -26.08 -1.99 -8.18
N THR A 218 -25.14 -1.10 -8.47
CA THR A 218 -25.39 0.32 -8.29
C THR A 218 -25.03 0.98 -9.60
N PRO A 219 -26.01 1.55 -10.34
CA PRO A 219 -25.68 2.40 -11.47
C PRO A 219 -24.90 3.58 -10.93
N VAL A 220 -23.64 3.70 -11.35
CA VAL A 220 -22.90 4.95 -11.17
C VAL A 220 -23.63 5.98 -12.01
N ARG A 221 -24.33 6.90 -11.35
CA ARG A 221 -25.08 7.99 -11.99
C ARG A 221 -24.14 8.70 -12.97
N LYS A 222 -24.42 8.60 -14.27
CA LYS A 222 -23.79 9.48 -15.26
C LYS A 222 -24.10 10.92 -14.83
N PRO A 223 -23.13 11.84 -14.80
CA PRO A 223 -23.46 13.25 -14.68
C PRO A 223 -24.37 13.61 -15.86
N LEU A 224 -25.51 14.22 -15.54
CA LEU A 224 -26.40 14.78 -16.54
C LEU A 224 -25.58 15.80 -17.32
N VAL A 225 -25.37 15.52 -18.60
CA VAL A 225 -24.99 16.56 -19.55
C VAL A 225 -26.24 17.43 -19.63
N GLU A 226 -26.16 18.65 -19.09
CA GLU A 226 -27.11 19.70 -19.44
C GLU A 226 -26.93 19.97 -20.94
N GLU A 227 -27.87 19.48 -21.74
CA GLU A 227 -28.15 20.08 -23.03
C GLU A 227 -28.77 21.45 -22.77
N THR A 228 -27.98 22.50 -22.95
CA THR A 228 -28.43 23.84 -23.34
C THR A 228 -27.44 24.41 -24.33
#